data_AF-A0A4P9YGZ2-F1
#
_entry.id   AF-A0A4P9YGZ2-F1
#
_cell.length_a   1.000
_cell.length_b   1.000
_cell.length_c   1.000
_cell.angle_alpha   90.00
_cell.angle_beta   90.00
_cell.angle_gamma   90.00
#
_symmetry.space_group_name_H-M   'P 1'
#
loop_
_entity.id
_entity.type
_entity.pdbx_description
1 polymer ?
#
loop_
_entity_poly.entity_id
_entity_poly.type
_entity_poly.pdbx_seq_one_letter_code
_entity_poly.pdbx_strand_id
1 'polypeptide(L)'
;MNWTLLEEPYLGKVVCPFNPVESTLDSSKYQMALDVGDFVVVIERHGSGWFRGIDVLTRKVGIFPCSVIKRYEFLGFSSLKGGIDVREKLLNEIAPILFLWSQKVKTSIMNREYEKFSRILDLTKEIKELKELLISEKHNKDAILRLIELIKEGNRLLELPIVANESEDVEKIFTEYNSINPLIYLWTRRDELFEFQIV
;
A
#
# COMPACT_ATOMS: atom_id res chain seq x y z
N MET A 1 -25.94 13.19 -20.27
CA MET A 1 -25.22 12.75 -19.05
C MET A 1 -24.50 11.46 -19.43
N ASN A 2 -23.18 11.50 -19.67
CA ASN A 2 -22.42 10.36 -20.23
C ASN A 2 -21.52 9.68 -19.19
N TRP A 3 -21.95 9.68 -17.92
CA TRP A 3 -21.29 8.91 -16.86
C TRP A 3 -21.83 7.49 -16.87
N THR A 4 -20.91 6.52 -16.87
CA THR A 4 -21.22 5.09 -16.84
C THR A 4 -20.55 4.50 -15.60
N LEU A 5 -21.37 3.85 -14.77
CA LEU A 5 -20.89 3.07 -13.63
C LEU A 5 -20.07 1.89 -14.14
N LEU A 6 -18.89 1.68 -13.56
CA LEU A 6 -18.10 0.49 -13.85
C LEU A 6 -18.76 -0.72 -13.19
N GLU A 7 -18.91 -1.81 -13.95
CA GLU A 7 -19.36 -3.10 -13.42
C GLU A 7 -18.45 -3.58 -12.28
N GLU A 8 -17.14 -3.34 -12.44
CA GLU A 8 -16.13 -3.63 -11.43
C GLU A 8 -15.30 -2.36 -11.11
N PRO A 9 -15.65 -1.65 -10.02
CA PRO A 9 -14.80 -0.62 -9.47
C PRO A 9 -13.41 -1.19 -9.16
N TYR A 10 -12.37 -0.45 -9.49
CA TYR A 10 -11.00 -0.94 -9.35
C TYR A 10 -10.10 0.10 -8.69
N LEU A 11 -9.01 -0.40 -8.12
CA LEU A 11 -7.99 0.44 -7.53
C LEU A 11 -7.06 0.97 -8.62
N GLY A 12 -6.90 2.28 -8.68
CA GLY A 12 -5.99 2.97 -9.59
C GLY A 12 -4.84 3.59 -8.81
N LYS A 13 -3.62 3.44 -9.32
CA LYS A 13 -2.44 4.17 -8.85
C LYS A 13 -2.26 5.42 -9.71
N VAL A 14 -2.05 6.56 -9.06
CA VAL A 14 -1.76 7.82 -9.74
C VAL A 14 -0.33 7.77 -10.27
N VAL A 15 -0.18 7.88 -11.59
CA VAL A 15 1.11 7.81 -12.29
C VAL A 15 1.58 9.17 -12.80
N CYS A 16 0.71 10.17 -12.81
CA CYS A 16 1.01 11.55 -13.16
C CYS A 16 0.25 12.48 -12.20
N PRO A 17 0.86 13.59 -11.74
CA PRO A 17 0.16 14.49 -10.83
C PRO A 17 -0.97 15.19 -11.59
N PHE A 18 -2.05 15.50 -10.87
CA PHE A 18 -3.16 16.29 -11.39
C PHE A 18 -3.53 17.35 -10.38
N ASN A 19 -3.24 18.60 -10.71
CA ASN A 19 -3.63 19.76 -9.94
C ASN A 19 -4.69 20.53 -10.74
N PRO A 20 -5.96 20.50 -10.32
CA PRO A 20 -7.01 21.30 -10.93
C PRO A 20 -6.61 22.77 -10.92
N VAL A 21 -6.65 23.41 -12.07
CA VAL A 21 -6.53 24.88 -12.12
C VAL A 21 -7.82 25.43 -11.54
N GLU A 22 -7.73 26.25 -10.49
CA GLU A 22 -8.85 27.03 -10.01
C GLU A 22 -9.39 27.88 -11.17
N SER A 23 -10.53 27.47 -11.69
CA SER A 23 -11.21 28.15 -12.79
C SER A 23 -12.61 28.50 -12.34
N THR A 24 -13.14 29.62 -12.83
CA THR A 24 -14.48 30.12 -12.54
C THR A 24 -15.60 29.22 -13.11
N LEU A 25 -15.24 28.10 -13.73
CA LEU A 25 -16.16 27.10 -14.27
C LEU A 25 -16.70 26.20 -13.15
N ASP A 26 -18.00 25.98 -13.15
CA ASP A 26 -18.72 25.18 -12.14
C ASP A 26 -18.22 23.74 -11.99
N SER A 27 -17.50 23.19 -12.98
CA SER A 27 -16.98 21.82 -12.94
C SER A 27 -15.66 21.68 -12.16
N SER A 28 -14.91 22.78 -11.97
CA SER A 28 -13.60 22.77 -11.30
C SER A 28 -13.71 22.33 -9.84
N LYS A 29 -14.82 22.70 -9.17
CA LYS A 29 -15.10 22.33 -7.76
C LYS A 29 -15.27 20.84 -7.51
N TYR A 30 -15.52 20.05 -8.55
CA TYR A 30 -15.63 18.59 -8.45
C TYR A 30 -14.33 17.86 -8.79
N GLN A 31 -13.34 18.57 -9.34
CA GLN A 31 -12.05 17.99 -9.67
C GLN A 31 -11.26 17.72 -8.40
N MET A 32 -10.64 16.55 -8.34
CA MET A 32 -9.85 16.13 -7.18
C MET A 32 -8.38 16.21 -7.52
N ALA A 33 -7.62 16.97 -6.73
CA ALA A 33 -6.16 16.98 -6.84
C ALA A 33 -5.59 15.62 -6.46
N LEU A 34 -4.56 15.19 -7.17
CA LEU A 34 -3.92 13.87 -7.03
C LEU A 34 -2.40 14.00 -7.16
N ASP A 35 -1.67 13.38 -6.24
CA ASP A 35 -0.22 13.29 -6.28
C ASP A 35 0.25 11.93 -6.79
N VAL A 36 1.43 11.90 -7.42
CA VAL A 36 2.00 10.64 -7.92
C VAL A 36 2.23 9.67 -6.78
N GLY A 37 1.76 8.44 -6.94
CA GLY A 37 1.85 7.40 -5.92
C GLY A 37 0.57 7.24 -5.09
N ASP A 38 -0.33 8.22 -5.12
CA ASP A 38 -1.64 8.10 -4.47
C ASP A 38 -2.48 7.00 -5.11
N PHE A 39 -3.51 6.59 -4.37
CA PHE A 39 -4.45 5.56 -4.79
C PHE A 39 -5.88 6.10 -4.78
N VAL A 40 -6.60 5.78 -5.85
CA VAL A 40 -8.03 6.11 -6.00
C VAL A 40 -8.83 4.87 -6.33
N VAL A 41 -10.04 4.77 -5.81
CA VAL A 41 -11.03 3.79 -6.28
C VAL A 41 -11.77 4.41 -7.45
N VAL A 42 -11.58 3.87 -8.65
CA VAL A 42 -12.30 4.32 -9.84
C VAL A 42 -13.67 3.63 -9.88
N ILE A 43 -14.74 4.43 -9.97
CA ILE A 43 -16.12 3.94 -9.84
C ILE A 43 -16.92 4.21 -11.12
N GLU A 44 -16.73 5.37 -11.74
CA GLU A 44 -17.45 5.74 -12.96
C GLU A 44 -16.47 6.26 -14.02
N ARG A 45 -16.84 6.06 -15.29
CA ARG A 45 -16.15 6.63 -16.44
C ARG A 45 -17.08 7.55 -17.21
N HIS A 46 -16.54 8.67 -17.66
CA HIS A 46 -17.18 9.55 -18.61
C HIS A 46 -16.62 9.32 -20.02
N GLY A 47 -17.49 9.40 -21.04
CA GLY A 47 -17.10 9.20 -22.45
C GLY A 47 -16.00 10.14 -22.97
N SER A 48 -15.75 11.27 -22.29
CA SER A 48 -14.67 12.22 -22.64
C SER A 48 -13.30 11.87 -22.04
N GLY A 49 -13.14 10.71 -21.42
CA GLY A 49 -11.87 10.30 -20.80
C GLY A 49 -11.66 10.85 -19.39
N TRP A 50 -12.75 11.08 -18.66
CA TRP A 50 -12.70 11.41 -17.23
C TRP A 50 -13.17 10.22 -16.39
N PHE A 51 -12.63 10.11 -15.19
CA PHE A 51 -13.07 9.20 -14.17
C PHE A 51 -13.68 9.96 -13.00
N ARG A 52 -14.59 9.29 -12.28
CA ARG A 52 -15.03 9.67 -10.95
C ARG A 52 -14.60 8.58 -9.99
N GLY A 53 -14.03 8.99 -8.88
CA GLY A 53 -13.50 8.05 -7.90
C GLY A 53 -13.39 8.62 -6.50
N ILE A 54 -12.87 7.79 -5.61
CA ILE A 54 -12.67 8.08 -4.20
C ILE A 54 -11.19 7.96 -3.89
N ASP A 55 -10.58 9.03 -3.38
CA ASP A 55 -9.23 8.98 -2.85
C ASP A 55 -9.17 8.03 -1.65
N VAL A 56 -8.23 7.09 -1.66
CA VAL A 56 -8.19 6.01 -0.66
C VAL A 56 -7.81 6.53 0.73
N LEU A 57 -6.94 7.55 0.80
CA LEU A 57 -6.42 8.10 2.04
C LEU A 57 -7.39 9.10 2.67
N THR A 58 -7.72 10.15 1.92
CA THR A 58 -8.55 11.28 2.34
C THR A 58 -10.05 11.01 2.25
N ARG A 59 -10.45 9.93 1.55
CA ARG A 59 -11.86 9.57 1.29
C ARG A 59 -12.64 10.61 0.49
N LYS A 60 -11.96 11.61 -0.09
CA LYS A 60 -12.59 12.62 -0.94
C LYS A 60 -13.12 11.97 -2.21
N VAL A 61 -14.29 12.43 -2.66
CA VAL A 61 -14.90 12.01 -3.92
C VAL A 61 -14.67 13.13 -4.92
N GLY A 62 -14.24 12.79 -6.13
CA GLY A 62 -14.15 13.76 -7.21
C GLY A 62 -13.84 13.14 -8.56
N ILE A 63 -13.61 14.02 -9.53
CA ILE A 63 -13.30 13.64 -10.91
C ILE A 63 -11.85 13.95 -11.27
N PHE A 64 -11.28 13.13 -12.13
CA PHE A 64 -9.89 13.25 -12.60
C PHE A 64 -9.75 12.63 -14.00
N PRO A 65 -8.77 13.05 -14.82
CA PRO A 65 -8.57 12.49 -16.16
C PRO A 65 -8.19 11.01 -16.08
N CYS A 66 -8.63 10.19 -17.03
CA CYS A 66 -8.27 8.77 -17.03
C CYS A 66 -6.77 8.52 -17.25
N SER A 67 -6.09 9.44 -17.95
CA SER A 67 -4.68 9.33 -18.30
C SER A 67 -3.73 9.40 -17.10
N VAL A 68 -4.19 9.92 -15.95
CA VAL A 68 -3.33 10.07 -14.77
C VAL A 68 -3.32 8.81 -13.89
N ILE A 69 -4.14 7.80 -14.24
CA ILE A 69 -4.35 6.58 -13.47
C ILE A 69 -3.88 5.36 -14.26
N LYS A 70 -3.17 4.46 -13.57
CA LYS A 70 -2.93 3.09 -14.01
C LYS A 70 -3.70 2.14 -13.09
N ARG A 71 -4.43 1.17 -13.65
CA ARG A 71 -5.06 0.11 -12.84
C ARG A 71 -3.97 -0.57 -12.02
N TYR A 72 -4.17 -0.59 -10.71
CA TYR A 72 -3.24 -1.20 -9.78
C TYR A 72 -3.52 -2.69 -9.74
N GLU A 73 -2.54 -3.44 -10.20
CA GLU A 73 -2.46 -4.88 -10.01
C GLU A 73 -1.36 -5.07 -8.97
N PHE A 74 -1.67 -5.79 -7.89
CA PHE A 74 -0.71 -6.09 -6.84
C PHE A 74 0.41 -6.97 -7.43
N LEU A 75 1.45 -6.33 -7.94
CA LEU A 75 2.73 -6.94 -8.27
C LEU A 75 3.50 -6.93 -6.95
N GLY A 76 3.63 -8.09 -6.31
CA GLY A 76 4.07 -8.22 -4.92
C GLY A 76 5.38 -7.53 -4.55
N PHE A 77 5.83 -7.71 -3.30
CA PHE A 77 7.04 -7.07 -2.75
C PHE A 77 8.35 -7.32 -3.53
N SER A 78 8.33 -8.13 -4.60
CA SER A 78 9.34 -8.20 -5.66
C SER A 78 9.75 -6.82 -6.22
N SER A 79 8.85 -5.82 -6.15
CA SER A 79 9.14 -4.44 -6.56
C SER A 79 9.83 -3.58 -5.48
N LEU A 80 10.17 -4.15 -4.32
CA LEU A 80 10.95 -3.45 -3.29
C LEU A 80 12.42 -3.24 -3.68
N LYS A 81 12.89 -3.81 -4.81
CA LYS A 81 14.24 -3.55 -5.35
C LYS A 81 14.47 -2.06 -5.61
N GLY A 82 15.65 -1.57 -5.21
CA GLY A 82 16.08 -0.19 -5.36
C GLY A 82 15.95 0.60 -4.06
N GLY A 83 17.02 1.30 -3.69
CA GLY A 83 17.32 2.00 -2.42
C GLY A 83 16.38 3.11 -1.94
N ILE A 84 15.09 2.99 -2.24
CA ILE A 84 13.99 3.69 -1.60
C ILE A 84 13.66 2.97 -0.29
N ASP A 85 13.38 3.73 0.76
CA ASP A 85 13.09 3.26 2.11
C ASP A 85 11.96 2.22 2.13
N VAL A 86 12.30 1.00 2.56
CA VAL A 86 11.41 -0.17 2.67
C VAL A 86 10.17 0.14 3.48
N ARG A 87 10.33 0.93 4.56
CA ARG A 87 9.23 1.40 5.41
C ARG A 87 8.24 2.23 4.61
N GLU A 88 8.74 3.18 3.83
CA GLU A 88 7.91 4.10 3.05
C GLU A 88 7.14 3.37 1.96
N LYS A 89 7.80 2.44 1.24
CA LYS A 89 7.10 1.57 0.28
C LYS A 89 6.01 0.76 0.99
N LEU A 90 6.33 0.13 2.13
CA LEU A 90 5.37 -0.70 2.84
C LEU A 90 4.16 0.12 3.33
N LEU A 91 4.39 1.29 3.92
CA LEU A 91 3.32 2.19 4.37
C LEU A 91 2.40 2.62 3.22
N ASN A 92 2.96 2.91 2.05
CA ASN A 92 2.21 3.28 0.85
C ASN A 92 1.40 2.11 0.28
N GLU A 93 1.82 0.86 0.53
CA GLU A 93 1.12 -0.34 0.07
C GLU A 93 0.05 -0.85 1.05
N ILE A 94 0.01 -0.40 2.31
CA ILE A 94 -1.02 -0.87 3.28
C ILE A 94 -2.44 -0.53 2.80
N ALA A 95 -2.67 0.72 2.44
CA ALA A 95 -3.99 1.18 2.01
C ALA A 95 -4.52 0.44 0.77
N PRO A 96 -3.73 0.26 -0.31
CA PRO A 96 -4.17 -0.53 -1.46
C PRO A 96 -4.38 -2.01 -1.11
N ILE A 97 -3.54 -2.61 -0.26
CA ILE A 97 -3.72 -4.00 0.19
C ILE A 97 -5.05 -4.18 0.95
N LEU A 98 -5.32 -3.33 1.95
CA LEU A 98 -6.56 -3.43 2.72
C LEU A 98 -7.81 -3.20 1.85
N PHE A 99 -7.69 -2.36 0.82
CA PHE A 99 -8.77 -2.22 -0.17
C PHE A 99 -8.98 -3.51 -0.97
N LEU A 100 -7.92 -4.11 -1.52
CA LEU A 100 -8.01 -5.38 -2.25
C LEU A 100 -8.62 -6.48 -1.36
N TRP A 101 -8.21 -6.54 -0.10
CA TRP A 101 -8.77 -7.47 0.88
C TRP A 101 -10.27 -7.26 1.07
N SER A 102 -10.71 -6.00 1.19
CA SER A 102 -12.13 -5.69 1.34
C SER A 102 -12.99 -6.18 0.15
N GLN A 103 -12.45 -6.18 -1.07
CA GLN A 103 -13.18 -6.69 -2.23
C GLN A 103 -13.30 -8.21 -2.18
N LYS A 104 -12.22 -8.92 -1.82
CA LYS A 104 -12.22 -10.38 -1.69
C LYS A 104 -13.11 -10.86 -0.54
N VAL A 105 -13.08 -10.16 0.59
CA VAL A 105 -13.93 -10.46 1.75
C VAL A 105 -15.42 -10.39 1.40
N LYS A 106 -15.86 -9.42 0.59
CA LYS A 106 -17.27 -9.37 0.14
C LYS A 106 -17.69 -10.67 -0.54
N THR A 107 -16.83 -11.23 -1.40
CA THR A 107 -17.07 -12.52 -2.05
C THR A 107 -17.12 -13.66 -1.04
N SER A 108 -16.19 -13.72 -0.07
CA SER A 108 -16.19 -14.74 0.99
C SER A 108 -17.42 -14.70 1.90
N ILE A 109 -17.96 -13.50 2.20
CA ILE A 109 -19.20 -13.34 2.98
C ILE A 109 -20.39 -13.92 2.19
N MET A 110 -20.48 -13.65 0.88
CA MET A 110 -21.50 -14.26 0.02
C MET A 110 -21.42 -15.78 0.01
N ASN A 111 -20.20 -16.33 0.10
CA ASN A 111 -19.93 -17.77 0.14
C ASN A 111 -19.99 -18.39 1.56
N ARG A 112 -20.42 -17.63 2.58
CA ARG A 112 -20.57 -18.07 3.98
C ARG A 112 -19.27 -18.49 4.67
N GLU A 113 -18.13 -17.97 4.25
CA GLU A 113 -16.80 -18.27 4.82
C GLU A 113 -16.48 -17.36 6.03
N TYR A 114 -17.30 -17.39 7.08
CA TYR A 114 -17.22 -16.43 8.18
C TYR A 114 -15.93 -16.49 9.01
N GLU A 115 -15.28 -17.66 9.09
CA GLU A 115 -14.00 -17.82 9.78
C GLU A 115 -12.89 -17.03 9.08
N LYS A 116 -12.83 -17.10 7.74
CA LYS A 116 -11.89 -16.31 6.93
C LYS A 116 -12.11 -14.81 7.15
N PHE A 117 -13.38 -14.37 7.20
CA PHE A 117 -13.72 -12.98 7.48
C PHE A 117 -13.22 -12.53 8.86
N SER A 118 -13.49 -13.31 9.91
CA SER A 118 -13.06 -12.97 11.27
C SER A 118 -11.54 -12.82 11.33
N ARG A 119 -10.80 -13.75 10.73
CA ARG A 119 -9.33 -13.68 10.72
C ARG A 119 -8.81 -12.46 9.96
N ILE A 120 -9.38 -12.14 8.80
CA ILE A 120 -9.00 -10.95 8.02
C ILE A 120 -9.31 -9.66 8.77
N LEU A 121 -10.40 -9.61 9.53
CA LEU A 121 -10.74 -8.47 10.36
C LEU A 121 -9.68 -8.24 11.45
N ASP A 122 -9.21 -9.30 12.09
CA ASP A 122 -8.17 -9.20 13.12
C ASP A 122 -6.81 -8.82 12.54
N LEU A 123 -6.41 -9.42 11.41
CA LEU A 123 -5.21 -9.00 10.67
C LEU A 123 -5.26 -7.51 10.30
N THR A 124 -6.43 -7.02 9.87
CA THR A 124 -6.63 -5.61 9.50
C THR A 124 -6.44 -4.67 10.68
N LYS A 125 -6.85 -5.06 11.89
CA LYS A 125 -6.65 -4.26 13.11
C LYS A 125 -5.16 -4.17 13.45
N GLU A 126 -4.48 -5.31 13.48
CA GLU A 126 -3.04 -5.40 13.80
C GLU A 126 -2.19 -4.62 12.76
N ILE A 127 -2.53 -4.71 11.47
CA ILE A 127 -1.89 -3.92 10.41
C ILE A 127 -2.05 -2.40 10.64
N LYS A 128 -3.22 -1.95 11.10
CA LYS A 128 -3.45 -0.52 11.39
C LYS A 128 -2.63 -0.08 12.60
N GLU A 129 -2.57 -0.88 13.66
CA GLU A 129 -1.76 -0.57 14.85
C GLU A 129 -0.27 -0.47 14.50
N LEU A 130 0.25 -1.43 13.73
CA LEU A 130 1.64 -1.40 13.25
C LEU A 130 1.91 -0.24 12.29
N LYS A 131 0.93 0.15 11.48
CA LYS A 131 1.04 1.34 10.62
C LYS A 131 1.27 2.60 11.47
N GLU A 132 0.45 2.82 12.49
CA GLU A 132 0.57 3.98 13.37
C GLU A 132 1.94 3.98 14.10
N LEU A 133 2.38 2.81 14.55
CA LEU A 133 3.71 2.63 15.15
C LEU A 133 4.84 2.96 14.18
N LEU A 134 4.76 2.53 12.92
CA LEU A 134 5.79 2.80 11.91
C LEU A 134 5.79 4.26 11.41
N ILE A 135 4.69 4.99 11.62
CA ILE A 135 4.63 6.44 11.39
C ILE A 135 5.38 7.18 12.51
N SER A 136 5.22 6.76 13.77
CA SER A 136 5.91 7.38 14.92
C SER A 136 7.37 6.95 15.05
N GLU A 137 7.66 5.66 14.84
CA GLU A 137 8.99 5.05 15.01
C GLU A 137 9.59 4.64 13.67
N LYS A 138 10.37 5.54 13.07
CA LYS A 138 10.95 5.35 11.72
C LYS A 138 11.89 4.16 11.59
N HIS A 139 12.45 3.66 12.69
CA HIS A 139 13.43 2.58 12.70
C HIS A 139 12.96 1.43 13.63
N ASN A 140 11.90 0.73 13.22
CA ASN A 140 11.37 -0.43 13.95
C ASN A 140 11.31 -1.65 13.02
N LYS A 141 12.43 -2.41 12.96
CA LYS A 141 12.59 -3.56 12.06
C LYS A 141 11.57 -4.66 12.35
N ASP A 142 11.29 -4.92 13.62
CA ASP A 142 10.37 -5.98 14.04
C ASP A 142 8.93 -5.66 13.62
N ALA A 143 8.52 -4.40 13.75
CA ALA A 143 7.22 -3.94 13.26
C ALA A 143 7.10 -4.07 11.73
N ILE A 144 8.17 -3.75 10.97
CA ILE A 144 8.18 -3.94 9.50
C ILE A 144 8.05 -5.43 9.14
N LEU A 145 8.84 -6.30 9.78
CA LEU A 145 8.80 -7.75 9.53
C LEU A 145 7.42 -8.32 9.85
N ARG A 146 6.88 -7.96 11.02
CA ARG A 146 5.55 -8.40 11.45
C ARG A 146 4.47 -7.95 10.46
N LEU A 147 4.53 -6.70 10.01
CA LEU A 147 3.60 -6.16 9.03
C LEU A 147 3.65 -6.94 7.70
N ILE A 148 4.85 -7.28 7.21
CA ILE A 148 5.01 -8.11 6.02
C ILE A 148 4.38 -9.50 6.21
N GLU A 149 4.58 -10.14 7.37
CA GLU A 149 3.98 -11.44 7.68
C GLU A 149 2.45 -11.40 7.69
N LEU A 150 1.86 -10.40 8.34
CA LEU A 150 0.40 -10.23 8.39
C LEU A 150 -0.18 -10.07 6.98
N ILE A 151 0.49 -9.28 6.13
CA ILE A 151 0.08 -9.09 4.74
C ILE A 151 0.17 -10.41 3.97
N LYS A 152 1.28 -11.16 4.12
CA LYS A 152 1.42 -12.47 3.48
C LYS A 152 0.32 -13.44 3.92
N GLU A 153 -0.01 -13.44 5.22
CA GLU A 153 -1.07 -14.28 5.76
C GLU A 153 -2.43 -13.94 5.15
N GLY A 154 -2.82 -12.66 5.13
CA GLY A 154 -4.10 -12.26 4.57
C GLY A 154 -4.19 -12.47 3.06
N ASN A 155 -3.09 -12.27 2.32
CA ASN A 155 -3.03 -12.60 0.89
C ASN A 155 -3.28 -14.10 0.65
N ARG A 156 -2.67 -14.97 1.46
CA ARG A 156 -2.89 -16.43 1.39
C ARG A 156 -4.33 -16.80 1.71
N LEU A 157 -4.94 -16.21 2.75
CA LEU A 157 -6.33 -16.47 3.12
C LEU A 157 -7.34 -16.04 2.05
N LEU A 158 -7.00 -15.02 1.26
CA LEU A 158 -7.86 -14.45 0.22
C LEU A 158 -7.49 -14.92 -1.20
N GLU A 159 -6.59 -15.90 -1.32
CA GLU A 159 -6.12 -16.46 -2.59
C GLU A 159 -5.60 -15.37 -3.55
N LEU A 160 -5.01 -14.32 -2.97
CA LEU A 160 -4.30 -13.29 -3.72
C LEU A 160 -2.88 -13.77 -4.04
N PRO A 161 -2.27 -13.28 -5.14
CA PRO A 161 -0.90 -13.63 -5.50
C PRO A 161 0.02 -13.52 -4.28
N ILE A 162 0.56 -14.65 -3.85
CA ILE A 162 1.45 -14.69 -2.69
C ILE A 162 2.71 -13.95 -3.08
N VAL A 163 3.10 -13.01 -2.23
CA VAL A 163 4.40 -12.34 -2.34
C VAL A 163 5.48 -13.42 -2.39
N ALA A 164 6.28 -13.44 -3.46
CA ALA A 164 7.39 -14.38 -3.60
C ALA A 164 8.16 -14.53 -2.27
N ASN A 165 8.21 -15.77 -1.80
CA ASN A 165 8.93 -16.16 -0.61
C ASN A 165 10.39 -16.30 -1.00
N GLU A 166 11.19 -15.29 -0.73
CA GLU A 166 12.58 -15.53 -0.40
C GLU A 166 12.80 -14.81 0.93
N SER A 167 12.92 -15.57 2.02
CA SER A 167 13.46 -15.05 3.28
C SER A 167 14.80 -14.34 3.05
N GLU A 168 15.55 -14.77 2.02
CA GLU A 168 16.72 -14.05 1.48
C GLU A 168 16.40 -12.64 0.98
N ASP A 169 15.26 -12.40 0.33
CA ASP A 169 14.92 -11.07 -0.20
C ASP A 169 14.68 -10.09 0.95
N VAL A 170 14.03 -10.52 2.04
CA VAL A 170 13.76 -9.64 3.19
C VAL A 170 15.06 -9.27 3.90
N GLU A 171 15.97 -10.22 4.14
CA GLU A 171 17.29 -9.92 4.72
C GLU A 171 18.18 -9.09 3.78
N LYS A 172 18.16 -9.35 2.46
CA LYS A 172 18.84 -8.50 1.47
C LYS A 172 18.30 -7.08 1.48
N ILE A 173 16.97 -6.92 1.52
CA ILE A 173 16.29 -5.63 1.60
C ILE A 173 16.72 -4.83 2.85
N PHE A 174 16.82 -5.48 4.02
CA PHE A 174 17.29 -4.82 5.24
C PHE A 174 18.80 -4.54 5.23
N THR A 175 19.60 -5.43 4.62
CA THR A 175 21.04 -5.21 4.42
C THR A 175 21.30 -4.00 3.52
N GLU A 176 20.56 -3.87 2.41
CA GLU A 176 20.59 -2.71 1.52
C GLU A 176 20.12 -1.43 2.24
N TYR A 177 19.02 -1.49 2.99
CA TYR A 177 18.53 -0.38 3.82
C TYR A 177 19.58 0.14 4.81
N ASN A 178 20.27 -0.77 5.51
CA ASN A 178 21.31 -0.42 6.48
C ASN A 178 22.59 0.10 5.80
N SER A 179 22.90 -0.36 4.58
CA SER A 179 24.08 0.09 3.83
C SER A 179 23.97 1.55 3.33
N ILE A 180 22.73 2.04 3.15
CA ILE A 180 22.45 3.42 2.71
C ILE A 180 22.45 4.41 3.90
N ASN A 181 22.39 3.90 5.14
CA ASN A 181 22.40 4.71 6.36
C ASN A 181 23.66 4.41 7.21
N PRO A 182 24.82 5.00 6.88
CA PRO A 182 26.13 4.58 7.38
C PRO A 182 26.31 4.71 8.91
N LEU A 183 25.42 5.41 9.61
CA LEU A 183 25.46 5.55 11.08
C LEU A 183 24.84 4.36 11.82
N ILE A 184 23.89 3.63 11.21
CA ILE A 184 23.24 2.47 11.84
C ILE A 184 24.16 1.24 11.79
N TYR A 185 24.86 1.02 10.67
CA TYR A 185 25.83 -0.07 10.51
C TYR A 185 27.01 0.01 11.51
N LEU A 186 27.41 1.23 11.88
CA LEU A 186 28.47 1.47 12.87
C LEU A 186 27.99 1.26 14.32
N TRP A 187 26.69 1.32 14.57
CA TRP A 187 26.10 1.10 15.90
C TRP A 187 25.83 -0.39 16.16
N THR A 188 25.25 -1.11 15.20
CA THR A 188 24.95 -2.55 15.34
C THR A 188 26.19 -3.44 15.44
N ARG A 189 27.34 -3.02 14.88
CA ARG A 189 28.61 -3.75 15.01
C ARG A 189 29.40 -3.45 16.28
N ARG A 190 28.98 -2.48 17.08
CA ARG A 190 29.68 -2.14 18.33
C ARG A 190 29.44 -3.17 19.43
N ASP A 191 28.31 -3.88 19.36
CA ASP A 191 27.91 -4.88 20.34
C ASP A 191 28.48 -6.29 20.06
N GLU A 192 29.01 -6.54 18.85
CA GLU A 192 29.64 -7.83 18.48
C GLU A 192 31.17 -7.89 18.72
N LEU A 193 31.80 -6.79 19.16
CA LEU A 193 33.26 -6.72 19.35
C LEU A 193 33.71 -6.76 20.82
N PHE A 194 32.82 -7.05 21.78
CA PHE A 194 33.16 -7.12 23.21
C PHE A 194 32.99 -8.50 23.86
N GLU A 195 33.04 -9.58 23.09
CA GLU A 195 33.29 -10.93 23.61
C GLU A 195 34.55 -11.55 23.01
N PHE A 196 35.71 -11.00 23.40
CA PHE A 196 36.90 -11.80 23.60
C PHE A 196 37.43 -11.48 25.00
N GLN A 197 37.10 -12.33 25.96
CA GLN A 197 37.71 -12.33 27.29
C GLN A 197 39.10 -12.98 27.24
N ILE A 198 40.07 -12.24 27.78
CA ILE A 198 41.16 -12.68 28.69
C ILE A 198 42.25 -13.60 28.10
N VAL A 199 43.48 -13.08 27.95
CA VAL A 199 44.66 -13.29 28.84
C VAL A 199 45.61 -12.10 28.71
#